data_AF-A0A7D5KMW4-F1
#
_entry.id   AF-A0A7D5KMW4-F1
#
_cell.length_a   1.000
_cell.length_b   1.000
_cell.length_c   1.000
_cell.angle_alpha   90.00
_cell.angle_beta   90.00
_cell.angle_gamma   90.00
#
_symmetry.space_group_name_H-M   'P 1'
#
loop_
_entity.id
_entity.type
_entity.pdbx_description
1 polymer ?
#
loop_
_entity_poly.entity_id
_entity_poly.type
_entity_poly.pdbx_seq_one_letter_code
_entity_poly.pdbx_strand_id
1 'polypeptide(L)'
;MSRRPDGLPSDANLPPALRTKVDTYVDQGGLLGALTHFFTVLDTDDADLAATLASIPTNLFVTSALHDDAIDKADEWGADRKRRLNEHVSVGDLIFTNVAETVATAPDAVDLTPALETARKIGTGQLAEETFDGSNATVDDAIARIEARGSVWGELAVRIVAATGGYSDAQLEALRTIATNSLFVLTVIDDLADLPEDIENDVTTLPLVYFDGDPDEYGSTEAVIDAVLTSDVPDRLAELITRRQAAIEAAAADLRVSLDLPNEALLEAGDRTLAWYCESISSDSVGETVPVAQQRAIRERVTGDEQTRRRYVAECLTELPIAADADEAVAAVSDVPGELLAETAIRFHHLGSIADGVMYTSLEDALAELRTASARTP
;
A
#
# COMPACT_ATOMS: atom_id res chain seq x y z
N MET A 1 10.95 11.39 -15.88
CA MET A 1 9.55 11.74 -16.17
C MET A 1 9.12 12.83 -15.20
N SER A 2 8.17 13.71 -15.55
CA SER A 2 7.61 14.67 -14.59
C SER A 2 6.86 13.91 -13.50
N ARG A 3 7.05 14.31 -12.23
CA ARG A 3 6.42 13.71 -11.04
C ARG A 3 4.89 13.75 -11.07
N ARG A 4 4.32 14.61 -11.92
CA ARG A 4 2.89 14.68 -12.20
C ARG A 4 2.62 14.84 -13.70
N PRO A 5 1.52 14.28 -14.21
CA PRO A 5 1.26 14.06 -15.64
C PRO A 5 1.18 15.34 -16.46
N ASP A 6 1.59 15.25 -17.72
CA ASP A 6 1.54 16.32 -18.73
C ASP A 6 0.09 16.78 -19.04
N GLY A 7 -0.92 16.00 -18.62
CA GLY A 7 -2.35 16.26 -18.82
C GLY A 7 -3.07 17.04 -17.72
N LEU A 8 -2.45 17.24 -16.55
CA LEU A 8 -3.03 18.12 -15.53
C LEU A 8 -2.88 19.59 -15.99
N PRO A 9 -3.91 20.46 -15.81
CA PRO A 9 -3.67 21.89 -15.95
C PRO A 9 -2.53 22.23 -15.00
N SER A 10 -1.40 22.73 -15.54
CA SER A 10 -0.11 22.92 -14.84
C SER A 10 -0.28 23.02 -13.32
N ASP A 11 0.40 22.20 -12.52
CA ASP A 11 0.25 22.05 -11.05
C ASP A 11 -0.22 23.32 -10.30
N ALA A 12 0.26 24.49 -10.71
CA ALA A 12 -0.22 25.82 -10.37
C ALA A 12 -1.75 26.06 -10.37
N ASN A 13 -2.56 25.24 -11.06
CA ASN A 13 -4.01 25.44 -11.21
C ASN A 13 -4.88 24.57 -10.29
N LEU A 14 -4.32 23.57 -9.60
CA LEU A 14 -5.04 22.82 -8.58
C LEU A 14 -5.13 23.62 -7.27
N PRO A 15 -6.28 23.64 -6.58
CA PRO A 15 -6.37 24.16 -5.22
C PRO A 15 -5.32 23.47 -4.32
N PRO A 16 -4.62 24.19 -3.42
CA PRO A 16 -3.55 23.61 -2.60
C PRO A 16 -3.96 22.35 -1.83
N ALA A 17 -5.17 22.34 -1.24
CA ALA A 17 -5.68 21.19 -0.51
C ALA A 17 -5.84 19.95 -1.40
N LEU A 18 -6.41 20.11 -2.60
CA LEU A 18 -6.55 19.02 -3.56
C LEU A 18 -5.19 18.54 -4.08
N ARG A 19 -4.23 19.45 -4.23
CA ARG A 19 -2.85 19.08 -4.61
C ARG A 19 -2.21 18.17 -3.56
N THR A 20 -2.25 18.57 -2.29
CA THR A 20 -1.71 17.77 -1.18
C THR A 20 -2.36 16.40 -1.14
N LYS A 21 -3.68 16.33 -1.35
CA LYS A 21 -4.40 15.06 -1.39
C LYS A 21 -3.97 14.16 -2.55
N VAL A 22 -3.85 14.72 -3.75
CA VAL A 22 -3.31 13.99 -4.91
C VAL A 22 -1.90 13.48 -4.64
N ASP A 23 -1.04 14.27 -3.99
CA ASP A 23 0.30 13.82 -3.59
C ASP A 23 0.26 12.62 -2.65
N THR A 24 -0.57 12.68 -1.61
CA THR A 24 -0.76 11.57 -0.66
C THR A 24 -1.23 10.29 -1.38
N TYR A 25 -2.20 10.39 -2.28
CA TYR A 25 -2.66 9.23 -3.04
C TYR A 25 -1.63 8.72 -4.05
N VAL A 26 -0.80 9.59 -4.61
CA VAL A 26 0.31 9.18 -5.48
C VAL A 26 1.36 8.42 -4.67
N ASP A 27 1.67 8.88 -3.46
CA ASP A 27 2.59 8.17 -2.56
C ASP A 27 2.04 6.78 -2.21
N GLN A 28 0.79 6.68 -1.77
CA GLN A 28 0.14 5.39 -1.46
C GLN A 28 0.05 4.47 -2.69
N GLY A 29 -0.46 4.97 -3.81
CA GLY A 29 -0.58 4.22 -5.06
C GLY A 29 0.77 3.80 -5.64
N GLY A 30 1.81 4.59 -5.40
CA GLY A 30 3.18 4.30 -5.80
C GLY A 30 3.78 3.10 -5.09
N LEU A 31 3.31 2.77 -3.87
CA LEU A 31 3.73 1.55 -3.17
C LEU A 31 3.23 0.29 -3.89
N LEU A 32 2.00 0.31 -4.40
CA LEU A 32 1.49 -0.73 -5.30
C LEU A 32 2.30 -0.77 -6.60
N GLY A 33 2.59 0.40 -7.16
CA GLY A 33 3.47 0.54 -8.32
C GLY A 33 4.86 -0.05 -8.11
N ALA A 34 5.45 0.12 -6.92
CA ALA A 34 6.77 -0.38 -6.58
C ALA A 34 6.84 -1.91 -6.67
N LEU A 35 5.78 -2.63 -6.26
CA LEU A 35 5.69 -4.08 -6.44
C LEU A 35 5.72 -4.46 -7.93
N THR A 36 4.91 -3.82 -8.76
CA THR A 36 4.92 -4.04 -10.21
C THR A 36 6.27 -3.69 -10.84
N HIS A 37 6.87 -2.57 -10.42
CA HIS A 37 8.16 -2.11 -10.91
C HIS A 37 9.26 -3.13 -10.59
N PHE A 38 9.36 -3.57 -9.35
CA PHE A 38 10.36 -4.53 -8.88
C PHE A 38 10.35 -5.81 -9.70
N PHE A 39 9.19 -6.45 -9.84
CA PHE A 39 9.09 -7.69 -10.60
C PHE A 39 9.21 -7.48 -12.11
N THR A 40 8.82 -6.32 -12.65
CA THR A 40 9.07 -6.03 -14.07
C THR A 40 10.57 -5.85 -14.35
N VAL A 41 11.31 -5.15 -13.49
CA VAL A 41 12.77 -5.00 -13.62
C VAL A 41 13.47 -6.36 -13.50
N LEU A 42 13.04 -7.18 -12.54
CA LEU A 42 13.62 -8.52 -12.33
C LEU A 42 13.46 -9.43 -13.55
N ASP A 43 12.34 -9.33 -14.24
CA ASP A 43 12.05 -10.15 -15.41
C ASP A 43 12.71 -9.63 -16.68
N THR A 44 12.62 -8.32 -16.91
CA THR A 44 12.90 -7.73 -18.22
C THR A 44 14.21 -6.95 -18.28
N ASP A 45 14.78 -6.57 -17.13
CA ASP A 45 15.90 -5.62 -16.98
C ASP A 45 15.61 -4.20 -17.56
N ASP A 46 14.36 -3.94 -17.99
CA ASP A 46 13.93 -2.70 -18.61
C ASP A 46 13.25 -1.77 -17.59
N ALA A 47 13.98 -0.77 -17.12
CA ALA A 47 13.46 0.20 -16.16
C ALA A 47 12.39 1.14 -16.77
N ASP A 48 12.45 1.42 -18.07
CA ASP A 48 11.47 2.30 -18.71
C ASP A 48 10.13 1.57 -18.86
N LEU A 49 10.18 0.28 -19.24
CA LEU A 49 9.00 -0.59 -19.23
C LEU A 49 8.45 -0.75 -17.80
N ALA A 50 9.32 -1.02 -16.82
CA ALA A 50 8.90 -1.16 -15.42
C ALA A 50 8.21 0.09 -14.88
N ALA A 51 8.77 1.28 -15.12
CA ALA A 51 8.15 2.56 -14.76
C ALA A 51 6.80 2.76 -15.46
N THR A 52 6.73 2.40 -16.75
CA THR A 52 5.50 2.48 -17.54
C THR A 52 4.41 1.59 -16.95
N LEU A 53 4.71 0.33 -16.68
CA LEU A 53 3.76 -0.62 -16.10
C LEU A 53 3.36 -0.27 -14.66
N ALA A 54 4.32 0.16 -13.84
CA ALA A 54 4.09 0.59 -12.46
C ALA A 54 3.24 1.87 -12.36
N SER A 55 3.23 2.70 -13.39
CA SER A 55 2.35 3.87 -13.45
C SER A 55 0.85 3.51 -13.52
N ILE A 56 0.50 2.32 -14.01
CA ILE A 56 -0.89 1.87 -14.13
C ILE A 56 -1.56 1.72 -12.76
N PRO A 57 -1.09 0.86 -11.84
CA PRO A 57 -1.73 0.72 -10.53
C PRO A 57 -1.64 2.01 -9.72
N THR A 58 -0.54 2.78 -9.87
CA THR A 58 -0.37 4.08 -9.21
C THR A 58 -1.47 5.07 -9.62
N ASN A 59 -1.66 5.31 -10.92
CA ASN A 59 -2.67 6.25 -11.42
C ASN A 59 -4.10 5.73 -11.19
N LEU A 60 -4.33 4.42 -11.29
CA LEU A 60 -5.63 3.83 -10.98
C LEU A 60 -6.00 4.04 -9.51
N PHE A 61 -5.05 3.86 -8.58
CA PHE A 61 -5.28 4.09 -7.16
C PHE A 61 -5.69 5.54 -6.89
N VAL A 62 -4.93 6.51 -7.43
CA VAL A 62 -5.26 7.94 -7.28
C VAL A 62 -6.63 8.28 -7.88
N THR A 63 -6.94 7.71 -9.06
CA THR A 63 -8.26 7.87 -9.68
C THR A 63 -9.36 7.36 -8.75
N SER A 64 -9.18 6.14 -8.23
CA SER A 64 -10.15 5.50 -7.34
C SER A 64 -10.34 6.30 -6.07
N ALA A 65 -9.27 6.69 -5.38
CA ALA A 65 -9.34 7.43 -4.12
C ALA A 65 -10.03 8.79 -4.28
N LEU A 66 -9.75 9.53 -5.37
CA LEU A 66 -10.45 10.79 -5.66
C LEU A 66 -11.94 10.57 -5.96
N HIS A 67 -12.29 9.47 -6.61
CA HIS A 67 -13.69 9.13 -6.89
C HIS A 67 -14.40 8.65 -5.61
N ASP A 68 -13.69 7.92 -4.75
CA ASP A 68 -14.16 7.43 -3.44
C ASP A 68 -14.52 8.60 -2.53
N ASP A 69 -13.60 9.54 -2.35
CA ASP A 69 -13.85 10.79 -1.61
C ASP A 69 -15.08 11.56 -2.11
N ALA A 70 -15.31 11.55 -3.42
CA ALA A 70 -16.45 12.21 -4.03
C ALA A 70 -17.78 11.46 -3.77
N ILE A 71 -17.73 10.15 -3.56
CA ILE A 71 -18.88 9.32 -3.16
C ILE A 71 -19.16 9.55 -1.67
N ASP A 72 -18.13 9.38 -0.82
CA ASP A 72 -18.24 9.35 0.64
C ASP A 72 -18.39 10.72 1.28
N LYS A 73 -18.01 11.78 0.57
CA LYS A 73 -18.02 13.15 1.07
C LYS A 73 -16.99 13.40 2.17
N ALA A 74 -15.82 12.81 1.99
CA ALA A 74 -14.71 12.83 2.93
C ALA A 74 -14.23 14.25 3.33
N ASP A 75 -14.45 15.31 2.53
CA ASP A 75 -14.12 16.68 2.99
C ASP A 75 -15.34 17.50 3.47
N GLU A 76 -15.06 18.45 4.35
CA GLU A 76 -15.97 19.54 4.72
C GLU A 76 -16.28 20.45 3.52
N TRP A 77 -17.21 20.03 2.68
CA TRP A 77 -17.49 20.66 1.41
C TRP A 77 -18.27 21.98 1.48
N GLY A 78 -18.96 22.22 2.60
CA GLY A 78 -19.68 23.46 2.89
C GLY A 78 -20.54 23.98 1.72
N ALA A 79 -20.51 25.30 1.50
CA ALA A 79 -21.28 25.96 0.43
C ALA A 79 -20.77 25.65 -1.00
N ASP A 80 -19.56 25.10 -1.13
CA ASP A 80 -18.88 24.86 -2.42
C ASP A 80 -18.96 23.39 -2.87
N ARG A 81 -19.82 22.58 -2.24
CA ARG A 81 -19.94 21.13 -2.47
C ARG A 81 -19.95 20.70 -3.92
N LYS A 82 -20.78 21.34 -4.76
CA LYS A 82 -20.84 20.99 -6.19
C LYS A 82 -19.50 21.21 -6.89
N ARG A 83 -18.78 22.28 -6.53
CA ARG A 83 -17.46 22.56 -7.12
C ARG A 83 -16.45 21.51 -6.67
N ARG A 84 -16.40 21.19 -5.38
CA ARG A 84 -15.45 20.21 -4.81
C ARG A 84 -15.65 18.79 -5.36
N LEU A 85 -16.90 18.36 -5.48
CA LEU A 85 -17.27 17.11 -6.15
C LEU A 85 -16.74 17.07 -7.59
N ASN A 86 -17.00 18.14 -8.37
CA ASN A 86 -16.55 18.21 -9.75
C ASN A 86 -15.01 18.24 -9.85
N GLU A 87 -14.32 18.90 -8.91
CA GLU A 87 -12.86 18.93 -8.85
C GLU A 87 -12.29 17.52 -8.66
N HIS A 88 -12.77 16.76 -7.67
CA HIS A 88 -12.31 15.38 -7.42
C HIS A 88 -12.57 14.45 -8.60
N VAL A 89 -13.81 14.40 -9.10
CA VAL A 89 -14.18 13.54 -10.24
C VAL A 89 -13.37 13.89 -11.49
N SER A 90 -13.28 15.18 -11.84
CA SER A 90 -12.59 15.60 -13.07
C SER A 90 -11.08 15.39 -12.98
N VAL A 91 -10.47 15.59 -11.81
CA VAL A 91 -9.04 15.33 -11.63
C VAL A 91 -8.77 13.82 -11.67
N GLY A 92 -9.60 12.99 -11.04
CA GLY A 92 -9.54 11.54 -11.17
C GLY A 92 -9.64 11.09 -12.63
N ASP A 93 -10.61 11.62 -13.39
CA ASP A 93 -10.78 11.29 -14.80
C ASP A 93 -9.57 11.69 -15.65
N LEU A 94 -8.96 12.85 -15.38
CA LEU A 94 -7.73 13.30 -16.06
C LEU A 94 -6.52 12.43 -15.70
N ILE A 95 -6.47 11.88 -14.49
CA ILE A 95 -5.41 10.95 -14.10
C ILE A 95 -5.64 9.59 -14.77
N PHE A 96 -6.89 9.15 -14.87
CA PHE A 96 -7.27 7.93 -15.58
C PHE A 96 -6.89 7.98 -17.07
N THR A 97 -6.90 9.14 -17.72
CA THR A 97 -6.42 9.23 -19.12
C THR A 97 -4.97 8.81 -19.28
N ASN A 98 -4.12 8.97 -18.26
CA ASN A 98 -2.74 8.47 -18.30
C ASN A 98 -2.70 6.95 -18.36
N VAL A 99 -3.60 6.27 -17.65
CA VAL A 99 -3.72 4.81 -17.73
C VAL A 99 -4.10 4.39 -19.14
N ALA A 100 -5.07 5.08 -19.76
CA ALA A 100 -5.48 4.82 -21.13
C ALA A 100 -4.35 5.07 -22.14
N GLU A 101 -3.57 6.13 -21.96
CA GLU A 101 -2.40 6.43 -22.78
C GLU A 101 -1.30 5.38 -22.61
N THR A 102 -0.93 5.06 -21.37
CA THR A 102 0.05 4.01 -21.05
C THR A 102 -0.34 2.68 -21.70
N VAL A 103 -1.60 2.26 -21.58
CA VAL A 103 -2.12 1.03 -22.20
C VAL A 103 -2.04 1.10 -23.72
N ALA A 104 -2.38 2.24 -24.32
CA ALA A 104 -2.34 2.41 -25.77
C ALA A 104 -0.91 2.43 -26.34
N THR A 105 0.07 2.82 -25.53
CA THR A 105 1.49 2.87 -25.91
C THR A 105 2.31 1.68 -25.42
N ALA A 106 1.71 0.78 -24.65
CA ALA A 106 2.39 -0.43 -24.18
C ALA A 106 2.86 -1.27 -25.38
N PRO A 107 4.04 -1.92 -25.28
CA PRO A 107 4.51 -2.78 -26.36
C PRO A 107 3.50 -3.88 -26.70
N ASP A 108 3.32 -4.21 -27.98
CA ASP A 108 2.36 -5.22 -28.46
C ASP A 108 2.51 -6.60 -27.78
N ALA A 109 3.69 -6.89 -27.24
CA ALA A 109 3.98 -8.14 -26.52
C ALA A 109 3.39 -8.18 -25.10
N VAL A 110 2.99 -7.04 -24.53
CA VAL A 110 2.45 -6.92 -23.17
C VAL A 110 0.93 -6.89 -23.23
N ASP A 111 0.29 -8.02 -22.92
CA ASP A 111 -1.18 -8.11 -22.89
C ASP A 111 -1.75 -7.60 -21.55
N LEU A 112 -2.21 -6.34 -21.55
CA LEU A 112 -2.83 -5.71 -20.40
C LEU A 112 -4.33 -5.99 -20.27
N THR A 113 -4.94 -6.76 -21.18
CA THR A 113 -6.39 -7.06 -21.14
C THR A 113 -6.83 -7.62 -19.78
N PRO A 114 -6.14 -8.62 -19.19
CA PRO A 114 -6.53 -9.16 -17.89
C PRO A 114 -6.43 -8.16 -16.75
N ALA A 115 -5.47 -7.22 -16.80
CA ALA A 115 -5.31 -6.15 -15.80
C ALA A 115 -6.45 -5.13 -15.89
N LEU A 116 -6.85 -4.75 -17.12
CA LEU A 116 -8.00 -3.85 -17.34
C LEU A 116 -9.33 -4.48 -16.90
N GLU A 117 -9.49 -5.79 -17.07
CA GLU A 117 -10.64 -6.50 -16.49
C GLU A 117 -10.65 -6.41 -14.96
N THR A 118 -9.48 -6.48 -14.32
CA THR A 118 -9.38 -6.29 -12.85
C THR A 118 -9.66 -4.85 -12.45
N ALA A 119 -9.19 -3.85 -13.18
CA ALA A 119 -9.57 -2.45 -12.96
C ALA A 119 -11.09 -2.25 -13.03
N ARG A 120 -11.76 -2.92 -13.97
CA ARG A 120 -13.23 -2.93 -14.03
C ARG A 120 -13.88 -3.63 -12.83
N LYS A 121 -13.27 -4.71 -12.32
CA LYS A 121 -13.75 -5.38 -11.10
C LYS A 121 -13.66 -4.47 -9.88
N ILE A 122 -12.58 -3.72 -9.72
CA ILE A 122 -12.44 -2.71 -8.66
C ILE A 122 -13.63 -1.75 -8.68
N GLY A 123 -13.90 -1.11 -9.83
CA GLY A 123 -15.05 -0.20 -9.94
C GLY A 123 -16.41 -0.88 -9.75
N THR A 124 -16.54 -2.17 -10.06
CA THR A 124 -17.78 -2.93 -9.80
C THR A 124 -17.93 -3.27 -8.32
N GLY A 125 -16.82 -3.56 -7.62
CA GLY A 125 -16.78 -3.77 -6.18
C GLY A 125 -17.21 -2.53 -5.42
N GLN A 126 -16.69 -1.36 -5.82
CA GLN A 126 -17.09 -0.07 -5.25
C GLN A 126 -18.59 0.19 -5.36
N LEU A 127 -19.18 -0.09 -6.53
CA LEU A 127 -20.64 0.07 -6.71
C LEU A 127 -21.47 -0.94 -5.91
N ALA A 128 -20.91 -2.11 -5.58
CA ALA A 128 -21.60 -3.11 -4.79
C ALA A 128 -21.65 -2.73 -3.30
N GLU A 129 -20.66 -1.98 -2.81
CA GLU A 129 -20.56 -1.47 -1.43
C GLU A 129 -21.76 -0.59 -1.07
N GLU A 130 -22.21 0.26 -1.99
CA GLU A 130 -23.44 1.08 -1.86
C GLU A 130 -24.73 0.27 -1.58
N THR A 131 -24.68 -1.05 -1.79
CA THR A 131 -25.82 -1.95 -1.57
C THR A 131 -25.57 -3.00 -0.49
N PHE A 132 -24.44 -2.90 0.22
CA PHE A 132 -24.09 -3.81 1.29
C PHE A 132 -24.98 -3.58 2.51
N ASP A 133 -25.69 -4.62 2.97
CA ASP A 133 -26.51 -4.57 4.18
C ASP A 133 -25.69 -5.05 5.37
N GLY A 134 -25.12 -4.10 6.11
CA GLY A 134 -24.31 -4.37 7.31
C GLY A 134 -25.10 -5.04 8.44
N SER A 135 -26.42 -4.86 8.50
CA SER A 135 -27.25 -5.33 9.62
C SER A 135 -27.38 -6.85 9.72
N ASN A 136 -27.09 -7.57 8.63
CA ASN A 136 -27.14 -9.03 8.55
C ASN A 136 -25.82 -9.65 8.07
N ALA A 137 -24.75 -8.84 7.97
CA ALA A 137 -23.48 -9.28 7.43
C ALA A 137 -22.81 -10.31 8.34
N THR A 138 -22.39 -11.42 7.76
CA THR A 138 -21.52 -12.38 8.47
C THR A 138 -20.06 -11.94 8.41
N VAL A 139 -19.21 -12.53 9.25
CA VAL A 139 -17.75 -12.37 9.16
C VAL A 139 -17.24 -12.74 7.76
N ASP A 140 -17.78 -13.82 7.17
CA ASP A 140 -17.38 -14.26 5.83
C ASP A 140 -17.77 -13.22 4.77
N ASP A 141 -18.93 -12.56 4.92
CA ASP A 141 -19.35 -11.47 4.03
C ASP A 141 -18.41 -10.26 4.14
N ALA A 142 -18.03 -9.87 5.37
CA ALA A 142 -17.08 -8.77 5.60
C ALA A 142 -15.69 -9.08 5.03
N ILE A 143 -15.19 -10.31 5.22
CA ILE A 143 -13.92 -10.77 4.62
C ILE A 143 -14.01 -10.74 3.09
N ALA A 144 -15.08 -11.28 2.51
CA ALA A 144 -15.27 -11.29 1.06
C ALA A 144 -15.33 -9.86 0.49
N ARG A 145 -15.90 -8.91 1.24
CA ARG A 145 -15.91 -7.49 0.87
C ARG A 145 -14.49 -6.90 0.85
N ILE A 146 -13.70 -7.13 1.89
CA ILE A 146 -12.29 -6.69 1.94
C ILE A 146 -11.51 -7.28 0.76
N GLU A 147 -11.72 -8.57 0.44
CA GLU A 147 -11.06 -9.20 -0.69
C GLU A 147 -11.48 -8.59 -2.05
N ALA A 148 -12.74 -8.18 -2.19
CA ALA A 148 -13.29 -7.57 -3.39
C ALA A 148 -12.89 -6.09 -3.58
N ARG A 149 -12.57 -5.35 -2.50
CA ARG A 149 -12.19 -3.93 -2.53
C ARG A 149 -10.68 -3.71 -2.36
N GLY A 150 -10.09 -4.24 -1.29
CA GLY A 150 -8.68 -4.06 -0.94
C GLY A 150 -7.77 -5.04 -1.68
N SER A 151 -7.97 -6.34 -1.49
CA SER A 151 -7.06 -7.36 -2.03
C SER A 151 -6.97 -7.38 -3.56
N VAL A 152 -8.04 -6.99 -4.25
CA VAL A 152 -8.10 -6.94 -5.72
C VAL A 152 -7.05 -6.01 -6.35
N TRP A 153 -6.56 -5.00 -5.61
CA TRP A 153 -5.45 -4.15 -6.06
C TRP A 153 -4.13 -4.91 -6.15
N GLY A 154 -3.92 -5.91 -5.29
CA GLY A 154 -2.76 -6.80 -5.34
C GLY A 154 -2.84 -7.72 -6.56
N GLU A 155 -4.04 -8.23 -6.85
CA GLU A 155 -4.29 -8.99 -8.07
C GLU A 155 -4.08 -8.14 -9.33
N LEU A 156 -4.45 -6.86 -9.32
CA LEU A 156 -4.16 -5.92 -10.41
C LEU A 156 -2.65 -5.80 -10.64
N ALA A 157 -1.88 -5.52 -9.58
CA ALA A 157 -0.43 -5.37 -9.68
C ALA A 157 0.25 -6.63 -10.23
N VAL A 158 -0.18 -7.81 -9.78
CA VAL A 158 0.36 -9.10 -10.23
C VAL A 158 -0.06 -9.43 -11.66
N ARG A 159 -1.27 -9.06 -12.11
CA ARG A 159 -1.67 -9.23 -13.51
C ARG A 159 -0.87 -8.37 -14.47
N ILE A 160 -0.45 -7.19 -14.04
CA ILE A 160 0.43 -6.34 -14.83
C ILE A 160 1.81 -6.96 -14.93
N VAL A 161 2.34 -7.52 -13.84
CA VAL A 161 3.59 -8.31 -13.86
C VAL A 161 3.44 -9.53 -14.77
N ALA A 162 2.33 -10.26 -14.70
CA ALA A 162 2.09 -11.43 -15.56
C ALA A 162 2.11 -11.08 -17.05
N ALA A 163 1.77 -9.85 -17.42
CA ALA A 163 1.77 -9.39 -18.80
C ALA A 163 3.19 -9.29 -19.41
N THR A 164 4.26 -9.32 -18.61
CA THR A 164 5.64 -9.39 -19.11
C THR A 164 5.98 -10.80 -19.63
N GLY A 165 5.28 -11.83 -19.13
CA GLY A 165 5.33 -13.19 -19.64
C GLY A 165 6.51 -14.05 -19.17
N GLY A 166 7.41 -13.54 -18.33
CA GLY A 166 8.57 -14.32 -17.87
C GLY A 166 8.41 -15.09 -16.57
N TYR A 167 7.31 -14.86 -15.83
CA TYR A 167 6.97 -15.63 -14.63
C TYR A 167 6.09 -16.84 -14.94
N SER A 168 6.40 -17.98 -14.30
CA SER A 168 5.54 -19.17 -14.32
C SER A 168 4.26 -18.98 -13.51
N ASP A 169 3.23 -19.77 -13.79
CA ASP A 169 1.95 -19.75 -13.05
C ASP A 169 2.15 -19.92 -11.54
N ALA A 170 3.11 -20.75 -11.11
CA ALA A 170 3.40 -20.97 -9.70
C ALA A 170 4.05 -19.74 -9.04
N GLN A 171 4.97 -19.06 -9.74
CA GLN A 171 5.57 -17.81 -9.26
C GLN A 171 4.51 -16.71 -9.20
N LEU A 172 3.64 -16.61 -10.21
CA LEU A 172 2.54 -15.64 -10.22
C LEU A 172 1.52 -15.91 -9.11
N GLU A 173 1.26 -17.17 -8.74
CA GLU A 173 0.39 -17.50 -7.61
C GLU A 173 1.03 -17.13 -6.26
N ALA A 174 2.33 -17.35 -6.10
CA ALA A 174 3.05 -16.90 -4.91
C ALA A 174 3.04 -15.36 -4.81
N LEU A 175 3.30 -14.65 -5.92
CA LEU A 175 3.20 -13.20 -6.01
C LEU A 175 1.80 -12.68 -5.67
N ARG A 176 0.75 -13.32 -6.23
CA ARG A 176 -0.64 -13.04 -5.91
C ARG A 176 -0.88 -13.19 -4.42
N THR A 177 -0.46 -14.31 -3.83
CA THR A 177 -0.63 -14.57 -2.39
C THR A 177 0.04 -13.47 -1.56
N ILE A 178 1.27 -13.07 -1.88
CA ILE A 178 1.96 -11.97 -1.19
C ILE A 178 1.14 -10.68 -1.31
N ALA A 179 0.83 -10.25 -2.54
CA ALA A 179 0.20 -8.95 -2.78
C ALA A 179 -1.23 -8.87 -2.22
N THR A 180 -2.07 -9.89 -2.45
CA THR A 180 -3.47 -9.87 -2.02
C THR A 180 -3.61 -9.98 -0.50
N ASN A 181 -2.77 -10.77 0.17
CA ASN A 181 -2.80 -10.88 1.62
C ASN A 181 -2.18 -9.65 2.30
N SER A 182 -1.13 -9.03 1.74
CA SER A 182 -0.61 -7.76 2.26
C SER A 182 -1.67 -6.67 2.26
N LEU A 183 -2.39 -6.49 1.15
CA LEU A 183 -3.46 -5.50 1.08
C LEU A 183 -4.67 -5.88 1.93
N PHE A 184 -4.97 -7.17 2.09
CA PHE A 184 -5.98 -7.62 3.05
C PHE A 184 -5.63 -7.15 4.46
N VAL A 185 -4.38 -7.40 4.90
CA VAL A 185 -3.92 -6.99 6.23
C VAL A 185 -3.97 -5.49 6.40
N LEU A 186 -3.49 -4.73 5.40
CA LEU A 186 -3.54 -3.27 5.46
C LEU A 186 -4.97 -2.74 5.54
N THR A 187 -5.91 -3.25 4.73
CA THR A 187 -7.33 -2.85 4.81
C THR A 187 -7.94 -3.17 6.17
N VAL A 188 -7.60 -4.30 6.79
CA VAL A 188 -8.10 -4.62 8.15
C VAL A 188 -7.55 -3.66 9.21
N ILE A 189 -6.29 -3.23 9.06
CA ILE A 189 -5.67 -2.27 9.98
C ILE A 189 -6.29 -0.88 9.79
N ASP A 190 -6.54 -0.49 8.54
CA ASP A 190 -7.19 0.75 8.13
C ASP A 190 -8.63 0.83 8.68
N ASP A 191 -9.47 -0.18 8.40
CA ASP A 191 -10.84 -0.34 8.94
C ASP A 191 -10.86 -0.23 10.48
N LEU A 192 -9.79 -0.64 11.16
CA LEU A 192 -9.70 -0.53 12.61
C LEU A 192 -9.30 0.87 13.06
N ALA A 193 -8.35 1.51 12.38
CA ALA A 193 -7.94 2.87 12.69
C ALA A 193 -9.09 3.88 12.45
N ASP A 194 -9.85 3.65 11.38
CA ASP A 194 -10.95 4.51 10.94
C ASP A 194 -12.29 4.17 11.59
N LEU A 195 -12.31 3.19 12.50
CA LEU A 195 -13.51 2.77 13.22
C LEU A 195 -14.36 3.93 13.81
N PRO A 196 -13.79 5.02 14.39
CA PRO A 196 -14.61 6.14 14.85
C PRO A 196 -15.39 6.80 13.71
N GLU A 197 -14.74 7.02 12.56
CA GLU A 197 -15.32 7.64 11.37
C GLU A 197 -16.33 6.70 10.70
N ASP A 198 -16.02 5.40 10.65
CA ASP A 198 -16.93 4.36 10.15
C ASP A 198 -18.24 4.33 10.93
N ILE A 199 -18.17 4.38 12.27
CA ILE A 199 -19.37 4.41 13.13
C ILE A 199 -20.17 5.70 12.88
N GLU A 200 -19.52 6.86 12.76
CA GLU A 200 -20.20 8.13 12.50
C GLU A 200 -20.87 8.16 11.12
N ASN A 201 -20.32 7.43 10.15
CA ASN A 201 -20.81 7.35 8.78
C ASN A 201 -21.75 6.15 8.52
N ASP A 202 -22.08 5.36 9.54
CA ASP A 202 -22.92 4.13 9.43
C ASP A 202 -22.31 3.08 8.47
N VAL A 203 -20.98 2.99 8.46
CA VAL A 203 -20.21 2.03 7.67
C VAL A 203 -19.90 0.81 8.53
N THR A 204 -20.42 -0.35 8.15
CA THR A 204 -20.17 -1.60 8.87
C THR A 204 -18.86 -2.24 8.40
N THR A 205 -17.76 -2.11 9.13
CA THR A 205 -16.46 -2.75 8.83
C THR A 205 -16.23 -4.06 9.57
N LEU A 206 -15.19 -4.81 9.20
CA LEU A 206 -14.89 -6.10 9.83
C LEU A 206 -14.76 -6.02 11.36
N PRO A 207 -14.15 -4.98 11.97
CA PRO A 207 -14.14 -4.82 13.42
C PRO A 207 -15.55 -4.79 14.04
N LEU A 208 -16.50 -4.09 13.41
CA LEU A 208 -17.90 -4.01 13.87
C LEU A 208 -18.64 -5.34 13.69
N VAL A 209 -18.42 -6.03 12.57
CA VAL A 209 -19.00 -7.36 12.34
C VAL A 209 -18.44 -8.38 13.34
N TYR A 210 -17.17 -8.28 13.73
CA TYR A 210 -16.62 -9.13 14.79
C TYR A 210 -17.17 -8.81 16.16
N PHE A 211 -17.46 -7.54 16.43
CA PHE A 211 -18.02 -7.09 17.70
C PHE A 211 -19.43 -7.65 17.94
N ASP A 212 -20.23 -7.84 16.88
CA ASP A 212 -21.58 -8.44 16.92
C ASP A 212 -22.55 -7.73 17.90
N GLY A 213 -22.24 -6.47 18.26
CA GLY A 213 -23.06 -5.58 19.07
C GLY A 213 -23.65 -4.47 18.21
N ASP A 214 -24.84 -4.00 18.56
CA ASP A 214 -25.52 -2.90 17.88
C ASP A 214 -24.93 -1.55 18.35
N PRO A 215 -24.26 -0.77 17.47
CA PRO A 215 -23.70 0.53 17.83
C PRO A 215 -24.76 1.52 18.38
N ASP A 216 -26.03 1.39 17.96
CA ASP A 216 -27.13 2.26 18.40
C ASP A 216 -27.52 2.01 19.87
N GLU A 217 -27.10 0.88 20.46
CA GLU A 217 -27.29 0.60 21.90
C GLU A 217 -26.32 1.39 22.79
N TYR A 218 -25.30 2.02 22.20
CA TYR A 218 -24.28 2.79 22.89
C TYR A 218 -24.60 4.29 22.85
N GLY A 219 -24.28 4.99 23.95
CA GLY A 219 -24.59 6.41 24.10
C GLY A 219 -23.68 7.36 23.31
N SER A 220 -22.60 6.85 22.73
CA SER A 220 -21.63 7.60 21.90
C SER A 220 -20.70 6.66 21.14
N THR A 221 -20.00 7.17 20.12
CA THR A 221 -18.95 6.47 19.36
C THR A 221 -17.84 5.95 20.26
N GLU A 222 -17.40 6.74 21.24
CA GLU A 222 -16.36 6.34 22.20
C GLU A 222 -16.78 5.14 23.05
N ALA A 223 -18.06 5.07 23.43
CA ALA A 223 -18.58 3.94 24.19
C ALA A 223 -18.61 2.64 23.37
N VAL A 224 -18.85 2.74 22.06
CA VAL A 224 -18.71 1.60 21.13
C VAL A 224 -17.24 1.18 21.04
N ILE A 225 -16.33 2.14 20.82
CA ILE A 225 -14.88 1.87 20.73
C ILE A 225 -14.37 1.19 22.01
N ASP A 226 -14.75 1.67 23.19
CA ASP A 226 -14.39 1.06 24.47
C ASP A 226 -14.88 -0.40 24.57
N ALA A 227 -16.10 -0.65 24.09
CA ALA A 227 -16.65 -1.99 24.08
C ALA A 227 -15.91 -2.91 23.09
N VAL A 228 -15.57 -2.42 21.89
CA VAL A 228 -14.74 -3.13 20.92
C VAL A 228 -13.37 -3.45 21.51
N LEU A 229 -12.68 -2.47 22.09
CA LEU A 229 -11.34 -2.62 22.68
C LEU A 229 -11.31 -3.59 23.88
N THR A 230 -12.42 -3.75 24.60
CA THR A 230 -12.52 -4.64 25.76
C THR A 230 -13.12 -6.01 25.44
N SER A 231 -13.59 -6.21 24.19
CA SER A 231 -14.09 -7.48 23.67
C SER A 231 -12.96 -8.42 23.20
N ASP A 232 -13.33 -9.52 22.53
CA ASP A 232 -12.39 -10.43 21.87
C ASP A 232 -12.01 -9.99 20.44
N VAL A 233 -12.55 -8.86 19.94
CA VAL A 233 -12.26 -8.34 18.60
C VAL A 233 -10.76 -8.15 18.35
N PRO A 234 -9.96 -7.51 19.24
CA PRO A 234 -8.52 -7.34 19.01
C PRO A 234 -7.78 -8.68 18.85
N ASP A 235 -8.13 -9.68 19.66
CA ASP A 235 -7.50 -11.00 19.61
C ASP A 235 -7.87 -11.76 18.32
N ARG A 236 -9.13 -11.65 17.88
CA ARG A 236 -9.62 -12.26 16.63
C ARG A 236 -8.99 -11.61 15.39
N LEU A 237 -8.84 -10.29 15.40
CA LEU A 237 -8.12 -9.55 14.36
C LEU A 237 -6.64 -9.95 14.32
N ALA A 238 -5.99 -10.05 15.49
CA ALA A 238 -4.60 -10.51 15.59
C ALA A 238 -4.42 -11.93 15.04
N GLU A 239 -5.33 -12.85 15.34
CA GLU A 239 -5.28 -14.22 14.80
C GLU A 239 -5.44 -14.22 13.27
N LEU A 240 -6.40 -13.45 12.75
CA LEU A 240 -6.63 -13.32 11.31
C LEU A 240 -5.41 -12.74 10.59
N ILE A 241 -4.84 -11.64 11.10
CA ILE A 241 -3.65 -11.00 10.55
C ILE A 241 -2.45 -11.95 10.60
N THR A 242 -2.22 -12.64 11.72
CA THR A 242 -1.13 -13.62 11.87
C THR A 242 -1.25 -14.73 10.83
N ARG A 243 -2.46 -15.23 10.56
CA ARG A 243 -2.69 -16.27 9.55
C ARG A 243 -2.37 -15.77 8.15
N ARG A 244 -2.72 -14.53 7.83
CA ARG A 244 -2.45 -13.90 6.53
C ARG A 244 -0.96 -13.61 6.37
N GLN A 245 -0.28 -13.12 7.40
CA GLN A 245 1.17 -12.93 7.44
C GLN A 245 1.93 -14.24 7.25
N ALA A 246 1.54 -15.32 7.92
CA ALA A 246 2.14 -16.63 7.72
C ALA A 246 1.99 -17.15 6.27
N ALA A 247 0.87 -16.84 5.61
CA ALA A 247 0.69 -17.17 4.19
C ALA A 247 1.61 -16.32 3.27
N ILE A 248 1.81 -15.03 3.60
CA ILE A 248 2.74 -14.15 2.90
C ILE A 248 4.17 -14.69 3.03
N GLU A 249 4.60 -15.03 4.24
CA GLU A 249 5.95 -15.57 4.50
C GLU A 249 6.20 -16.89 3.76
N ALA A 250 5.24 -17.82 3.81
CA ALA A 250 5.33 -19.08 3.08
C ALA A 250 5.44 -18.86 1.57
N ALA A 251 4.60 -17.98 1.00
CA ALA A 251 4.65 -17.64 -0.42
C ALA A 251 5.95 -16.92 -0.81
N ALA A 252 6.46 -16.04 0.05
CA ALA A 252 7.73 -15.35 -0.17
C ALA A 252 8.91 -16.34 -0.17
N ALA A 253 8.91 -17.32 0.74
CA ALA A 253 9.92 -18.38 0.78
C ALA A 253 9.85 -19.26 -0.48
N ASP A 254 8.65 -19.69 -0.88
CA ASP A 254 8.45 -20.49 -2.09
C ASP A 254 8.86 -19.73 -3.35
N LEU A 255 8.49 -18.45 -3.44
CA LEU A 255 8.88 -17.57 -4.55
C LEU A 255 10.40 -17.38 -4.59
N ARG A 256 11.04 -17.10 -3.44
CA ARG A 256 12.50 -16.91 -3.35
C ARG A 256 13.26 -18.14 -3.86
N VAL A 257 12.79 -19.33 -3.53
CA VAL A 257 13.36 -20.60 -4.03
C VAL A 257 13.08 -20.76 -5.52
N SER A 258 11.86 -20.48 -5.96
CA SER A 258 11.45 -20.67 -7.37
C SER A 258 12.08 -19.67 -8.34
N LEU A 259 12.44 -18.46 -7.90
CA LEU A 259 13.12 -17.48 -8.75
C LEU A 259 14.54 -17.93 -9.11
N ASP A 260 15.22 -18.68 -8.22
CA ASP A 260 16.60 -19.13 -8.39
C ASP A 260 17.58 -18.00 -8.77
N LEU A 261 17.33 -16.79 -8.26
CA LEU A 261 18.16 -15.62 -8.49
C LEU A 261 19.16 -15.39 -7.35
N PRO A 262 20.35 -14.83 -7.66
CA PRO A 262 21.29 -14.39 -6.63
C PRO A 262 20.70 -13.19 -5.86
N ASN A 263 21.09 -13.06 -4.58
CA ASN A 263 20.64 -11.94 -3.73
C ASN A 263 21.02 -10.57 -4.30
N GLU A 264 22.16 -10.49 -4.99
CA GLU A 264 22.61 -9.27 -5.68
C GLU A 264 21.57 -8.78 -6.69
N ALA A 265 21.01 -9.66 -7.53
CA ALA A 265 19.99 -9.29 -8.52
C ALA A 265 18.69 -8.79 -7.87
N LEU A 266 18.28 -9.42 -6.75
CA LEU A 266 17.12 -8.96 -5.98
C LEU A 266 17.35 -7.56 -5.39
N LEU A 267 18.55 -7.31 -4.87
CA LEU A 267 18.90 -6.01 -4.30
C LEU A 267 19.06 -4.93 -5.36
N GLU A 268 19.65 -5.24 -6.51
CA GLU A 268 19.74 -4.30 -7.64
C GLU A 268 18.35 -3.91 -8.16
N ALA A 269 17.43 -4.87 -8.29
CA ALA A 269 16.04 -4.58 -8.64
C ALA A 269 15.32 -3.76 -7.56
N GLY A 270 15.58 -4.07 -6.29
CA GLY A 270 15.09 -3.30 -5.14
C GLY A 270 15.58 -1.86 -5.16
N ASP A 271 16.87 -1.66 -5.41
CA ASP A 271 17.50 -0.34 -5.48
C ASP A 271 16.94 0.49 -6.63
N ARG A 272 16.83 -0.09 -7.83
CA ARG A 272 16.21 0.58 -9.00
C ARG A 272 14.75 0.96 -8.74
N THR A 273 14.02 0.09 -8.04
CA THR A 273 12.61 0.35 -7.68
C THR A 273 12.48 1.47 -6.66
N LEU A 274 13.30 1.45 -5.61
CA LEU A 274 13.31 2.51 -4.61
C LEU A 274 13.78 3.83 -5.21
N ALA A 275 14.76 3.82 -6.11
CA ALA A 275 15.18 5.00 -6.84
C ALA A 275 14.02 5.56 -7.69
N TRP A 276 13.33 4.72 -8.46
CA TRP A 276 12.15 5.11 -9.22
C TRP A 276 11.07 5.74 -8.31
N TYR A 277 10.74 5.10 -7.19
CA TYR A 277 9.75 5.63 -6.24
C TYR A 277 10.18 6.99 -5.70
N CYS A 278 11.40 7.12 -5.16
CA CYS A 278 11.90 8.37 -4.58
C CYS A 278 12.01 9.51 -5.60
N GLU A 279 12.37 9.21 -6.85
CA GLU A 279 12.64 10.23 -7.86
C GLU A 279 11.39 10.60 -8.68
N SER A 280 10.46 9.67 -8.87
CA SER A 280 9.34 9.82 -9.80
C SER A 280 7.98 9.90 -9.12
N ILE A 281 7.83 9.33 -7.92
CA ILE A 281 6.55 9.24 -7.22
C ILE A 281 6.55 10.18 -6.01
N SER A 282 7.49 9.96 -5.08
CA SER A 282 7.45 10.52 -3.73
C SER A 282 7.26 12.04 -3.70
N SER A 283 6.09 12.46 -3.20
CA SER A 283 5.93 13.32 -2.03
C SER A 283 7.07 14.27 -1.66
N ASP A 284 7.92 13.72 -0.84
CA ASP A 284 9.01 14.44 -0.21
C ASP A 284 10.33 13.99 -0.81
N SER A 285 11.33 14.85 -0.74
CA SER A 285 12.69 14.44 -1.05
C SER A 285 13.24 13.54 0.05
N VAL A 286 14.16 12.64 -0.31
CA VAL A 286 14.90 11.81 0.67
C VAL A 286 15.57 12.65 1.76
N GLY A 287 16.00 13.87 1.44
CA GLY A 287 16.64 14.77 2.41
C GLY A 287 15.67 15.38 3.44
N GLU A 288 14.38 15.45 3.13
CA GLU A 288 13.34 15.94 4.02
C GLU A 288 12.95 14.89 5.06
N THR A 289 12.81 13.61 4.66
CA THR A 289 12.40 12.55 5.60
C THR A 289 13.58 11.81 6.24
N VAL A 290 14.74 11.77 5.58
CA VAL A 290 15.98 11.18 6.14
C VAL A 290 17.06 12.26 6.20
N PRO A 291 17.19 13.00 7.31
CA PRO A 291 18.16 14.08 7.44
C PRO A 291 19.60 13.62 7.19
N VAL A 292 20.46 14.51 6.69
CA VAL A 292 21.87 14.21 6.34
C VAL A 292 22.65 13.54 7.49
N ALA A 293 22.35 13.89 8.74
CA ALA A 293 22.97 13.25 9.90
C ALA A 293 22.58 11.77 10.04
N GLN A 294 21.31 11.44 9.83
CA GLN A 294 20.81 10.07 9.82
C GLN A 294 21.36 9.29 8.61
N GLN A 295 21.39 9.89 7.43
CA GLN A 295 22.00 9.26 6.25
C GLN A 295 23.48 8.93 6.47
N ARG A 296 24.23 9.80 7.17
CA ARG A 296 25.62 9.53 7.54
C ARG A 296 25.71 8.38 8.54
N ALA A 297 24.85 8.37 9.56
CA ALA A 297 24.81 7.29 10.53
C ALA A 297 24.49 5.94 9.88
N ILE A 298 23.53 5.88 8.95
CA ILE A 298 23.21 4.67 8.19
C ILE A 298 24.44 4.19 7.40
N ARG A 299 25.08 5.07 6.63
CA ARG A 299 26.32 4.74 5.90
C ARG A 299 27.39 4.18 6.81
N GLU A 300 27.70 4.86 7.91
CA GLU A 300 28.72 4.42 8.89
C GLU A 300 28.42 3.02 9.45
N ARG A 301 27.14 2.71 9.70
CA ARG A 301 26.73 1.40 10.23
C ARG A 301 26.77 0.29 9.19
N VAL A 302 26.33 0.57 7.96
CA VAL A 302 26.28 -0.40 6.86
C VAL A 302 27.69 -0.71 6.31
N THR A 303 28.52 0.33 6.13
CA THR A 303 29.90 0.19 5.65
C THR A 303 30.90 -0.13 6.77
N GLY A 304 30.41 -0.25 8.01
CA GLY A 304 31.23 -0.62 9.17
C GLY A 304 31.75 -2.05 9.11
N ASP A 305 32.31 -2.51 10.22
CA ASP A 305 32.71 -3.91 10.36
C ASP A 305 31.51 -4.87 10.34
N GLU A 306 31.78 -6.17 10.16
CA GLU A 306 30.76 -7.22 10.06
C GLU A 306 29.80 -7.21 11.26
N GLN A 307 30.32 -6.98 12.48
CA GLN A 307 29.50 -6.95 13.69
C GLN A 307 28.56 -5.74 13.71
N THR A 308 29.04 -4.58 13.26
CA THR A 308 28.25 -3.35 13.17
C THR A 308 27.17 -3.47 12.11
N ARG A 309 27.52 -4.00 10.92
CA ARG A 309 26.56 -4.28 9.85
C ARG A 309 25.51 -5.28 10.30
N ARG A 310 25.91 -6.37 10.95
CA ARG A 310 24.99 -7.38 11.47
C ARG A 310 24.01 -6.80 12.48
N ARG A 311 24.48 -5.94 13.38
CA ARG A 311 23.61 -5.24 14.32
C ARG A 311 22.61 -4.33 13.59
N TYR A 312 23.06 -3.61 12.56
CA TYR A 312 22.17 -2.77 11.76
C TYR A 312 21.07 -3.58 11.06
N VAL A 313 21.43 -4.66 10.36
CA VAL A 313 20.46 -5.54 9.69
C VAL A 313 19.49 -6.14 10.71
N ALA A 314 19.98 -6.62 11.86
CA ALA A 314 19.13 -7.17 12.90
C ALA A 314 18.12 -6.14 13.44
N GLU A 315 18.54 -4.90 13.67
CA GLU A 315 17.64 -3.81 14.09
C GLU A 315 16.57 -3.52 13.03
N CYS A 316 16.94 -3.45 11.75
CA CYS A 316 15.96 -3.28 10.67
C CYS A 316 14.96 -4.43 10.59
N LEU A 317 15.40 -5.68 10.78
CA LEU A 317 14.49 -6.83 10.76
C LEU A 317 13.52 -6.85 11.95
N THR A 318 13.91 -6.33 13.12
CA THR A 318 13.01 -6.26 14.28
C THR A 318 11.85 -5.28 14.09
N GLU A 319 11.96 -4.35 13.14
CA GLU A 319 10.92 -3.38 12.80
C GLU A 319 9.95 -3.93 11.74
N LEU A 320 10.30 -5.02 11.06
CA LEU A 320 9.44 -5.61 10.02
C LEU A 320 8.48 -6.65 10.60
N PRO A 321 7.24 -6.74 10.10
CA PRO A 321 6.25 -7.72 10.54
C PRO A 321 6.49 -9.09 9.88
N ILE A 322 7.76 -9.50 9.74
CA ILE A 322 8.16 -10.78 9.14
C ILE A 322 9.17 -11.50 10.03
N ALA A 323 9.04 -12.81 10.15
CA ALA A 323 10.03 -13.66 10.80
C ALA A 323 11.24 -13.85 9.87
N ALA A 324 12.34 -13.14 10.16
CA ALA A 324 13.60 -13.27 9.42
C ALA A 324 14.78 -13.56 10.35
N ASP A 325 15.67 -14.46 9.91
CA ASP A 325 16.93 -14.74 10.61
C ASP A 325 17.97 -13.67 10.24
N ALA A 326 18.46 -12.94 11.24
CA ALA A 326 19.42 -11.87 11.03
C ALA A 326 20.77 -12.36 10.48
N ASP A 327 21.18 -13.59 10.77
CA ASP A 327 22.43 -14.15 10.28
C ASP A 327 22.30 -14.52 8.81
N GLU A 328 21.15 -15.10 8.44
CA GLU A 328 20.81 -15.38 7.05
C GLU A 328 20.73 -14.09 6.23
N ALA A 329 20.07 -13.05 6.74
CA ALA A 329 19.97 -11.76 6.06
C ALA A 329 21.34 -11.09 5.89
N VAL A 330 22.21 -11.14 6.91
CA VAL A 330 23.57 -10.59 6.83
C VAL A 330 24.42 -11.37 5.83
N ALA A 331 24.32 -12.69 5.82
CA ALA A 331 24.97 -13.52 4.83
C ALA A 331 24.45 -13.23 3.41
N ALA A 332 23.14 -12.94 3.27
CA ALA A 332 22.54 -12.63 1.99
C ALA A 332 23.09 -11.34 1.36
N VAL A 333 23.52 -10.39 2.19
CA VAL A 333 24.05 -9.09 1.76
C VAL A 333 25.57 -8.95 1.93
N SER A 334 26.28 -10.02 2.33
CA SER A 334 27.71 -9.92 2.67
C SER A 334 28.58 -9.49 1.50
N ASP A 335 28.23 -9.96 0.30
CA ASP A 335 28.99 -9.77 -0.93
C ASP A 335 28.58 -8.50 -1.70
N VAL A 336 27.56 -7.78 -1.20
CA VAL A 336 27.01 -6.59 -1.83
C VAL A 336 27.87 -5.37 -1.46
N PRO A 337 28.16 -4.47 -2.42
CA PRO A 337 28.90 -3.24 -2.12
C PRO A 337 28.24 -2.42 -1.00
N GLY A 338 29.02 -2.04 0.01
CA GLY A 338 28.49 -1.33 1.18
C GLY A 338 27.82 0.01 0.87
N GLU A 339 28.27 0.73 -0.18
CA GLU A 339 27.61 1.97 -0.59
C GLU A 339 26.22 1.70 -1.20
N LEU A 340 26.09 0.66 -2.04
CA LEU A 340 24.79 0.26 -2.59
C LEU A 340 23.81 -0.10 -1.46
N LEU A 341 24.25 -0.93 -0.51
CA LEU A 341 23.44 -1.27 0.66
C LEU A 341 23.04 -0.03 1.47
N ALA A 342 23.94 0.94 1.63
CA ALA A 342 23.64 2.14 2.39
C ALA A 342 22.64 3.04 1.66
N GLU A 343 22.75 3.17 0.33
CA GLU A 343 21.77 3.91 -0.46
C GLU A 343 20.40 3.24 -0.44
N THR A 344 20.33 1.92 -0.66
CA THR A 344 19.08 1.15 -0.56
C THR A 344 18.45 1.31 0.82
N ALA A 345 19.25 1.21 1.89
CA ALA A 345 18.75 1.38 3.26
C ALA A 345 18.23 2.81 3.52
N ILE A 346 18.92 3.85 3.03
CA ILE A 346 18.43 5.23 3.14
C ILE A 346 17.09 5.41 2.41
N ARG A 347 16.95 4.86 1.20
CA ARG A 347 15.69 4.93 0.44
C ARG A 347 14.58 4.12 1.13
N PHE A 348 14.91 3.01 1.78
CA PHE A 348 13.96 2.24 2.59
C PHE A 348 13.46 3.01 3.82
N HIS A 349 14.37 3.71 4.52
CA HIS A 349 14.00 4.62 5.62
C HIS A 349 13.10 5.77 5.12
N HIS A 350 13.38 6.31 3.93
CA HIS A 350 12.53 7.31 3.31
C HIS A 350 11.13 6.74 3.05
N LEU A 351 11.04 5.54 2.45
CA LEU A 351 9.78 4.87 2.17
C LEU A 351 8.96 4.60 3.44
N GLY A 352 9.61 4.12 4.50
CA GLY A 352 8.98 3.90 5.80
C GLY A 352 8.38 5.19 6.37
N SER A 353 9.14 6.29 6.32
CA SER A 353 8.62 7.59 6.76
C SER A 353 7.44 8.11 5.94
N ILE A 354 7.36 7.78 4.65
CA ILE A 354 6.19 8.12 3.82
C ILE A 354 5.01 7.24 4.23
N ALA A 355 5.21 5.92 4.34
CA ALA A 355 4.16 4.98 4.74
C ALA A 355 3.57 5.34 6.11
N ASP A 356 4.40 5.58 7.12
CA ASP A 356 3.98 5.98 8.47
C ASP A 356 3.25 7.34 8.50
N GLY A 357 3.52 8.19 7.50
CA GLY A 357 2.86 9.49 7.36
C GLY A 357 1.49 9.42 6.69
N VAL A 358 1.15 8.32 6.02
CA VAL A 358 -0.06 8.21 5.17
C VAL A 358 -0.96 7.03 5.52
N MET A 359 -0.52 6.04 6.30
CA MET A 359 -1.33 4.90 6.71
C MET A 359 -0.81 4.25 7.99
N TYR A 360 -1.68 3.56 8.73
CA TYR A 360 -1.26 2.63 9.78
C TYR A 360 -0.83 1.29 9.16
N THR A 361 0.35 0.79 9.58
CA THR A 361 0.91 -0.45 9.04
C THR A 361 0.95 -1.60 10.05
N SER A 362 0.56 -1.33 11.30
CA SER A 362 0.52 -2.33 12.37
C SER A 362 -0.80 -2.30 13.16
N LEU A 363 -1.24 -3.48 13.59
CA LEU A 363 -2.41 -3.63 14.47
C LEU A 363 -2.19 -2.91 15.82
N GLU A 364 -0.94 -2.92 16.33
CA GLU A 364 -0.62 -2.29 17.61
C GLU A 364 -0.82 -0.77 17.55
N ASP A 365 -0.37 -0.14 16.46
CA ASP A 365 -0.51 1.30 16.26
C ASP A 365 -1.97 1.70 16.06
N ALA A 366 -2.74 0.96 15.26
CA ALA A 366 -4.18 1.20 15.09
C ALA A 366 -4.94 1.08 16.42
N LEU A 367 -4.65 0.04 17.21
CA LEU A 367 -5.23 -0.11 18.56
C LEU A 367 -4.78 0.99 19.52
N ALA A 368 -3.55 1.48 19.40
CA ALA A 368 -3.05 2.57 20.23
C ALA A 368 -3.74 3.90 19.89
N GLU A 369 -4.01 4.17 18.61
CA GLU A 369 -4.81 5.33 18.19
C GLU A 369 -6.23 5.23 18.74
N LEU A 370 -6.91 4.09 18.57
CA LEU A 370 -8.26 3.90 19.11
C LEU A 370 -8.34 4.12 20.62
N ARG A 371 -7.36 3.62 21.38
CA ARG A 371 -7.28 3.87 22.84
C ARG A 371 -7.11 5.35 23.15
N THR A 372 -6.38 6.08 22.31
CA THR A 372 -6.18 7.52 22.45
C THR A 372 -7.47 8.28 22.12
N ALA A 373 -8.20 7.86 21.07
CA ALA A 373 -9.50 8.42 20.71
C ALA A 373 -10.54 8.22 21.83
N SER A 374 -10.63 7.00 22.39
CA SER A 374 -11.49 6.69 23.54
C SER A 374 -11.14 7.52 24.79
N ALA A 375 -9.84 7.72 25.08
CA ALA A 375 -9.41 8.47 26.27
C ALA A 375 -9.55 9.99 26.14
N ARG A 376 -9.70 10.52 24.92
CA ARG A 376 -9.88 11.95 24.64
C ARG A 376 -11.35 12.34 24.79
N THR A 377 -11.89 12.36 26.02
CA THR A 377 -12.75 13.43 26.61
C THR A 377 -13.34 12.97 27.97
N PRO A 378 -13.25 13.78 29.05
CA PRO A 378 -13.84 13.49 30.37
C PRO A 378 -15.37 13.68 30.48
#